data_AF-A0A357MRJ4-F1
#
_entry.id   AF-A0A357MRJ4-F1
#
_cell.length_a   1.000
_cell.length_b   1.000
_cell.length_c   1.000
_cell.angle_alpha   90.00
_cell.angle_beta   90.00
_cell.angle_gamma   90.00
#
_symmetry.space_group_name_H-M   'P 1'
#
loop_
_entity.id
_entity.type
_entity.pdbx_description
1 polymer ?
#
loop_
_entity_poly.entity_id
_entity_poly.type
_entity_poly.pdbx_seq_one_letter_code
_entity_poly.pdbx_strand_id
1 'polypeptide(L)' 'SSNDDHKINIDLVGEGGKTLLMLVAEGGYISMVEHFLDMGANRDLKDNKGKTALDLARERGNSNEYLEELLKV' A
#
# COMPACT_ATOMS: atom_id res chain seq x y z
N SER A 1 -18.19 15.49 24.30
CA SER A 1 -17.93 14.12 23.84
C SER A 1 -16.88 14.22 22.76
N SER A 2 -15.62 14.06 23.16
CA SER A 2 -14.46 14.09 22.27
C SER A 2 -14.39 12.74 21.59
N ASN A 3 -15.15 12.60 20.51
CA ASN A 3 -15.03 11.50 19.58
C ASN A 3 -13.87 11.85 18.65
N ASP A 4 -12.65 11.94 19.21
CA ASP A 4 -11.43 12.13 18.43
C ASP A 4 -11.18 10.83 17.66
N ASP A 5 -11.81 10.79 16.50
CA ASP A 5 -11.33 10.16 15.29
C ASP A 5 -9.80 10.09 15.25
N HIS A 6 -9.23 9.01 15.80
CA HIS A 6 -7.99 8.46 15.27
C HIS A 6 -8.31 7.95 13.87
N LYS A 7 -8.51 8.88 12.94
CA LYS A 7 -8.50 8.62 11.52
C LYS A 7 -7.06 8.28 11.20
N ILE A 8 -6.70 7.01 11.45
CA ILE A 8 -5.45 6.42 11.01
C ILE A 8 -5.41 6.71 9.51
N ASN A 9 -4.57 7.67 9.11
CA ASN A 9 -4.41 7.99 7.70
C ASN A 9 -3.73 6.77 7.07
N ILE A 10 -4.52 5.91 6.45
CA ILE A 10 -4.06 4.66 5.84
C ILE A 10 -3.01 4.92 4.74
N ASP A 11 -3.06 6.13 4.17
CA ASP A 11 -2.13 6.68 3.19
C ASP A 11 -0.95 7.43 3.80
N LEU A 12 -0.65 7.24 5.11
CA LEU A 12 0.51 7.83 5.76
C LEU A 12 1.78 7.51 4.96
N VAL A 13 2.41 8.57 4.45
CA VAL A 13 3.68 8.48 3.73
C VAL A 13 4.84 8.52 4.72
N GLY A 14 5.61 7.46 4.76
CA GLY A 14 6.85 7.37 5.53
C GLY A 14 8.00 8.10 4.84
N GLU A 15 9.20 7.95 5.39
CA GLU A 15 10.41 8.50 4.79
C GLU A 15 10.62 7.92 3.38
N GLY A 16 10.71 8.79 2.38
CA GLY A 16 10.78 8.40 0.97
C GLY A 16 9.47 8.53 0.20
N GLY A 17 8.33 8.77 0.86
CA GLY A 17 7.03 8.89 0.18
C GLY A 17 6.23 7.58 0.13
N LYS A 18 6.71 6.52 0.82
CA LYS A 18 6.07 5.20 0.79
C LYS A 18 4.84 5.19 1.69
N THR A 19 3.70 4.77 1.13
CA THR A 19 2.50 4.49 1.94
C THR A 19 2.60 3.14 2.63
N LEU A 20 1.71 2.89 3.59
CA LEU A 20 1.64 1.59 4.26
C LEU A 20 1.38 0.45 3.25
N LEU A 21 0.51 0.68 2.27
CA LEU A 21 0.23 -0.25 1.17
C LEU A 21 1.48 -0.57 0.35
N MET A 22 2.34 0.42 0.09
CA MET A 22 3.61 0.21 -0.61
C MET A 22 4.57 -0.66 0.18
N LEU A 23 4.69 -0.42 1.48
CA LEU A 23 5.58 -1.20 2.36
C LEU A 23 5.16 -2.66 2.42
N VAL A 24 3.84 -2.91 2.55
CA VAL A 24 3.36 -4.30 2.61
C VAL A 24 3.40 -5.01 1.26
N ALA A 25 3.16 -4.32 0.16
CA ALA A 25 3.31 -4.87 -1.19
C ALA A 25 4.78 -5.17 -1.51
N GLU A 26 5.70 -4.25 -1.16
CA GLU A 26 7.15 -4.47 -1.28
C GLU A 26 7.60 -5.72 -0.52
N GLY A 27 7.02 -5.97 0.66
CA GLY A 27 7.30 -7.16 1.47
C GLY A 27 6.56 -8.44 1.05
N GLY A 28 5.63 -8.37 0.09
CA GLY A 28 4.81 -9.53 -0.32
C GLY A 28 3.75 -9.94 0.70
N TYR A 29 3.37 -9.06 1.63
CA TYR A 29 2.37 -9.33 2.66
C TYR A 29 0.95 -9.17 2.11
N ILE A 30 0.52 -10.11 1.27
CA ILE A 30 -0.77 -10.11 0.56
C ILE A 30 -1.95 -9.86 1.51
N SER A 31 -2.03 -10.57 2.64
CA SER A 31 -3.15 -10.42 3.58
C SER A 31 -3.23 -9.01 4.18
N MET A 32 -2.08 -8.34 4.35
CA MET A 32 -2.06 -6.95 4.80
C MET A 32 -2.50 -6.01 3.66
N VAL A 33 -2.06 -6.28 2.43
CA VAL A 33 -2.49 -5.52 1.24
C VAL A 33 -4.02 -5.55 1.11
N GLU A 34 -4.64 -6.72 1.21
CA GLU A 34 -6.10 -6.85 1.20
C GLU A 34 -6.76 -6.03 2.31
N HIS A 35 -6.26 -6.15 3.55
CA HIS A 35 -6.80 -5.43 4.69
C HIS A 35 -6.72 -3.91 4.51
N PHE A 36 -5.62 -3.40 3.94
CA PHE A 36 -5.48 -1.97 3.66
C PHE A 36 -6.37 -1.49 2.52
N LEU A 37 -6.53 -2.30 1.47
CA LEU A 37 -7.47 -2.00 0.39
C LEU A 37 -8.93 -1.98 0.87
N ASP A 38 -9.31 -2.90 1.76
CA ASP A 38 -10.63 -2.92 2.41
C ASP A 38 -10.88 -1.66 3.25
N MET A 39 -9.84 -1.17 3.93
CA MET A 39 -9.87 0.11 4.64
C MET A 39 -9.86 1.35 3.72
N GLY A 40 -9.85 1.17 2.40
CA GLY A 40 -9.90 2.25 1.42
C GLY A 40 -8.54 2.88 1.10
N ALA A 41 -7.44 2.16 1.31
CA ALA A 41 -6.11 2.65 0.95
C ALA A 41 -5.98 2.92 -0.56
N ASN A 42 -5.31 4.02 -0.90
CA ASN A 42 -5.12 4.42 -2.28
C ASN A 42 -3.90 3.72 -2.90
N ARG A 43 -4.19 2.79 -3.82
CA ARG A 43 -3.22 2.00 -4.58
C ARG A 43 -2.49 2.76 -5.69
N ASP A 44 -3.05 3.89 -6.15
CA ASP A 44 -2.48 4.74 -7.20
C ASP A 44 -1.41 5.71 -6.68
N LEU A 45 -1.25 5.80 -5.36
CA LEU A 45 -0.21 6.63 -4.77
C LEU A 45 1.16 6.18 -5.25
N LYS A 46 2.06 7.15 -5.37
CA LYS A 46 3.43 6.94 -5.83
C LYS A 46 4.41 7.47 -4.80
N ASP A 47 5.45 6.69 -4.57
CA ASP A 47 6.60 7.08 -3.77
C ASP A 47 7.36 8.26 -4.41
N ASN A 48 8.33 8.86 -3.73
CA ASN A 48 9.17 9.93 -4.31
C ASN A 48 9.94 9.48 -5.56
N LYS A 49 10.10 8.17 -5.77
CA LYS A 49 10.65 7.59 -7.01
C LYS A 49 9.64 7.42 -8.15
N GLY A 50 8.39 7.82 -7.96
CA GLY A 50 7.31 7.66 -8.94
C GLY A 50 6.76 6.23 -9.04
N LYS A 51 6.98 5.39 -8.02
CA LYS A 51 6.64 3.96 -8.00
C LYS A 51 5.40 3.69 -7.16
N THR A 52 4.49 2.87 -7.68
CA THR A 52 3.31 2.38 -6.98
C THR A 52 3.64 1.21 -6.06
N ALA A 53 2.68 0.78 -5.25
CA ALA A 53 2.81 -0.43 -4.43
C ALA A 53 3.14 -1.68 -5.27
N LEU A 54 2.54 -1.79 -6.47
CA LEU A 54 2.79 -2.89 -7.40
C LEU A 54 4.20 -2.85 -8.00
N ASP A 55 4.69 -1.66 -8.35
CA ASP A 55 6.06 -1.50 -8.87
C ASP A 55 7.09 -1.98 -7.85
N LEU A 56 6.91 -1.60 -6.57
CA LEU A 56 7.81 -2.01 -5.50
C LEU A 56 7.77 -3.51 -5.24
N ALA A 57 6.58 -4.12 -5.28
CA ALA A 57 6.43 -5.57 -5.17
C ALA A 57 7.17 -6.31 -6.29
N ARG A 58 7.06 -5.82 -7.54
CA ARG A 58 7.76 -6.37 -8.70
C ARG A 58 9.27 -6.25 -8.59
N GLU A 59 9.77 -5.08 -8.16
CA GLU A 59 11.21 -4.87 -7.97
C GLU A 59 11.83 -5.78 -6.92
N ARG A 60 11.09 -6.11 -5.86
CA ARG A 60 11.53 -7.06 -4.85
C ARG A 60 11.37 -8.52 -5.26
N GLY A 61 10.66 -8.81 -6.35
CA GLY A 61 10.28 -10.17 -6.73
C GLY A 61 9.17 -10.76 -5.85
N ASN A 62 8.42 -9.91 -5.16
CA ASN A 62 7.32 -10.26 -4.27
C ASN A 62 5.93 -10.06 -4.92
N SER A 63 5.90 -9.75 -6.22
CA SER A 63 4.68 -9.71 -7.03
C SER A 63 4.26 -11.12 -7.44
N ASN A 64 3.18 -11.62 -6.84
CA ASN A 64 2.47 -12.81 -7.31
C ASN A 64 1.23 -12.39 -8.07
N GLU A 65 0.74 -13.26 -8.98
CA GLU A 65 -0.44 -13.02 -9.82
C GLU A 65 -1.60 -12.40 -9.04
N TYR A 66 -1.92 -12.96 -7.87
CA TYR A 66 -2.98 -12.46 -7.00
C TYR A 66 -2.73 -11.04 -6.47
N LEU A 67 -1.51 -10.72 -6.05
CA LEU A 67 -1.14 -9.36 -5.60
C LEU A 67 -1.24 -8.36 -6.76
N GLU A 68 -0.86 -8.79 -7.97
CA GLU A 68 -0.98 -7.94 -9.15
C GLU A 68 -2.45 -7.63 -9.48
N GLU A 69 -3.33 -8.63 -9.41
CA GLU A 69 -4.78 -8.44 -9.61
C GLU A 69 -5.34 -7.44 -8.59
N LEU A 70 -4.95 -7.56 -7.32
CA LEU A 70 -5.40 -6.67 -6.25
C LEU A 70 -4.98 -5.21 -6.47
N LEU A 71 -3.83 -4.94 -7.09
CA LEU A 71 -3.26 -3.60 -7.23
C LEU A 71 -3.40 -3.01 -8.66
N LYS A 72 -3.86 -3.77 -9.65
CA LYS A 72 -4.06 -3.32 -11.05
C LYS A 72 -5.42 -2.63 -11.32
N VAL A 73 -6.46 -3.00 -10.57
CA VAL A 73 -7.84 -2.44 -10.68
C VAL A 73 -7.90 -1.04 -10.10
#